data_AF-A0A5C5W127-F1
#
_entry.id   AF-A0A5C5W127-F1
#
_cell.length_a   1.000
_cell.length_b   1.000
_cell.length_c   1.000
_cell.angle_alpha   90.00
_cell.angle_beta   90.00
_cell.angle_gamma   90.00
#
_symmetry.space_group_name_H-M   'P 1'
#
loop_
_entity.id
_entity.type
_entity.pdbx_description
1 polymer ?
#
loop_
_entity_poly.entity_id
_entity_poly.type
_entity_poly.pdbx_seq_one_letter_code
_entity_poly.pdbx_strand_id
1 'polypeptide(L)'
;MEPRRQIRRSAVRIPYAVMAMLTAGIGAAYGGTASVAPIIWARDVEASIRYAQATDRPIMILVGSSPLTYEQLYQHGRRGPAINPFDDPRVVDAARNFVALQVPLGHGTAYDLLEGRVPARVNRLLVLLTPDGEPLGRYGIAGSPESLAAELRLAFRAYSRNLFESKLRPVLEDDQASERALGIALRKIRDFEIVEADEAVICLTERPKLGAGVRRLVYEVLASLSTQAAVDHLIDWVVQGDGVNARNARRALEDVKPSAAAHLLSVLDADEADRRLAAYRAMVRVLQIPNPKADRFWDIASERPREQEMERVRGLAENRLRAFDGQVVEDDDAVRKARSPDARSRGRNREGDGRER
;
A
#
# COMPACT_ATOMS: atom_id res chain seq x y z
N MET A 1 -61.64 1.40 19.19
CA MET A 1 -61.44 0.47 18.05
C MET A 1 -60.61 1.20 17.02
N GLU A 2 -59.29 1.04 17.07
CA GLU A 2 -58.35 1.66 16.13
C GLU A 2 -57.90 0.62 15.09
N PRO A 3 -57.79 0.98 13.79
CA PRO A 3 -57.40 0.03 12.76
C PRO A 3 -55.87 -0.10 12.70
N ARG A 4 -55.37 -1.30 13.01
CA ARG A 4 -53.98 -1.71 12.81
C ARG A 4 -53.65 -1.74 11.31
N ARG A 5 -52.82 -0.80 10.84
CA ARG A 5 -52.20 -0.85 9.50
C ARG A 5 -51.08 -1.90 9.48
N GLN A 6 -51.34 -3.03 8.82
CA GLN A 6 -50.33 -4.02 8.46
C GLN A 6 -49.42 -3.47 7.35
N ILE A 7 -48.16 -3.19 7.68
CA ILE A 7 -47.11 -2.91 6.69
C ILE A 7 -46.61 -4.25 6.15
N ARG A 8 -47.01 -4.60 4.93
CA ARG A 8 -46.45 -5.71 4.17
C ARG A 8 -45.00 -5.36 3.81
N ARG A 9 -44.03 -6.12 4.35
CA ARG A 9 -42.63 -6.11 3.91
C ARG A 9 -42.54 -6.82 2.56
N SER A 10 -42.50 -6.05 1.48
CA SER A 10 -42.17 -6.54 0.15
C SER A 10 -40.67 -6.81 0.08
N ALA A 11 -40.28 -8.07 -0.10
CA ALA A 11 -38.90 -8.47 -0.35
C ALA A 11 -38.47 -7.93 -1.73
N VAL A 12 -37.68 -6.86 -1.73
CA VAL A 12 -37.01 -6.37 -2.94
C VAL A 12 -35.86 -7.32 -3.24
N ARG A 13 -36.02 -8.13 -4.28
CA ARG A 13 -34.92 -8.88 -4.90
C ARG A 13 -34.06 -7.88 -5.67
N ILE A 14 -32.90 -7.54 -5.13
CA ILE A 14 -31.88 -6.73 -5.82
C ILE A 14 -31.13 -7.68 -6.78
N PRO A 15 -31.09 -7.41 -8.10
CA PRO A 15 -30.31 -8.21 -9.03
C PRO A 15 -28.80 -8.02 -8.82
N TYR A 16 -28.08 -9.13 -8.65
CA TYR A 16 -26.63 -9.25 -8.56
C TYR A 16 -25.94 -8.90 -9.90
N ALA A 17 -25.92 -7.61 -10.27
CA ALA A 17 -25.36 -7.18 -11.56
C ALA A 17 -24.19 -6.17 -11.46
N VAL A 18 -23.59 -5.96 -10.28
CA VAL A 18 -22.38 -5.12 -10.14
C VAL A 18 -21.37 -5.81 -9.22
N MET A 19 -20.80 -6.93 -9.69
CA MET A 19 -19.66 -7.61 -9.06
C MET A 19 -18.77 -8.19 -10.16
N ALA A 20 -18.25 -7.31 -11.02
CA ALA A 20 -17.30 -7.68 -12.05
C ALA A 20 -16.32 -6.53 -12.30
N MET A 21 -15.63 -6.06 -11.25
CA MET A 21 -14.35 -5.34 -11.40
C MET A 21 -13.52 -5.53 -10.13
N LEU A 22 -12.22 -5.77 -10.33
CA LEU A 22 -11.14 -5.95 -9.34
C LEU A 22 -10.94 -7.36 -8.77
N THR A 23 -10.61 -8.30 -9.66
CA THR A 23 -9.59 -9.32 -9.37
C THR A 23 -8.56 -9.27 -10.49
N ALA A 24 -7.61 -8.34 -10.39
CA ALA A 24 -6.42 -8.35 -11.23
C ALA A 24 -5.31 -9.05 -10.46
N GLY A 25 -4.86 -10.18 -11.02
CA GLY A 25 -3.94 -11.11 -10.39
C GLY A 25 -2.55 -10.56 -10.15
N ILE A 26 -1.97 -11.02 -9.05
CA ILE A 26 -0.53 -10.98 -8.79
C ILE A 26 0.08 -12.06 -9.70
N GLY A 27 0.78 -11.64 -10.75
CA GLY A 27 1.45 -12.57 -11.66
C GLY A 27 2.31 -11.89 -12.71
N ALA A 28 3.62 -12.16 -12.62
CA ALA A 28 4.69 -11.88 -13.59
C ALA A 28 5.14 -10.42 -13.78
N ALA A 29 6.11 -10.00 -12.96
CA ALA A 29 6.99 -8.88 -13.27
C ALA A 29 8.10 -9.35 -14.24
N TYR A 30 7.93 -9.10 -15.53
CA TYR A 30 9.03 -8.97 -16.48
C TYR A 30 9.25 -7.48 -16.76
N GLY A 31 10.51 -7.07 -16.90
CA GLY A 31 11.00 -5.69 -17.01
C GLY A 31 10.56 -4.88 -18.24
N GLY A 32 9.29 -4.91 -18.60
CA GLY A 32 8.63 -3.73 -19.14
C GLY A 32 8.18 -2.87 -17.96
N THR A 33 8.23 -1.55 -18.09
CA THR A 33 7.55 -0.65 -17.16
C THR A 33 6.05 -0.99 -17.22
N ALA A 34 5.61 -1.89 -16.35
CA ALA A 34 4.21 -2.30 -16.28
C ALA A 34 3.41 -1.02 -16.03
N SER A 35 2.69 -0.58 -17.06
CA SER A 35 1.90 0.64 -17.00
C SER A 35 0.93 0.50 -15.82
N VAL A 36 1.12 1.35 -14.81
CA VAL A 36 0.29 1.32 -13.61
C VAL A 36 -1.10 1.77 -14.04
N ALA A 37 -2.10 0.88 -13.90
CA ALA A 37 -3.47 1.17 -14.31
C ALA A 37 -3.94 2.50 -13.66
N PRO A 38 -4.52 3.44 -14.45
CA PRO A 38 -4.86 4.77 -13.96
C PRO A 38 -5.93 4.75 -12.87
N ILE A 39 -6.04 5.82 -12.10
CA ILE A 39 -7.08 5.96 -11.07
C ILE A 39 -8.45 6.04 -11.74
N ILE A 40 -9.33 5.10 -11.40
CA ILE A 40 -10.72 5.10 -11.86
C ILE A 40 -11.55 5.93 -10.88
N TRP A 41 -11.90 7.13 -11.31
CA TRP A 41 -12.72 8.04 -10.52
C TRP A 41 -14.21 7.69 -10.66
N ALA A 42 -14.80 7.16 -9.60
CA ALA A 42 -16.24 6.92 -9.57
C ALA A 42 -17.02 8.24 -9.56
N ARG A 43 -18.24 8.22 -10.11
CA ARG A 43 -19.17 9.36 -10.11
C ARG A 43 -20.43 9.11 -9.28
N ASP A 44 -20.73 7.84 -8.99
CA ASP A 44 -21.83 7.45 -8.12
C ASP A 44 -21.38 7.53 -6.66
N VAL A 45 -21.73 8.63 -6.02
CA VAL A 45 -21.33 8.95 -4.66
C VAL A 45 -21.87 7.93 -3.66
N GLU A 46 -23.14 7.55 -3.78
CA GLU A 46 -23.78 6.65 -2.81
C GLU A 46 -23.20 5.25 -2.91
N ALA A 47 -23.01 4.74 -4.13
CA ALA A 47 -22.38 3.44 -4.35
C ALA A 47 -20.93 3.42 -3.84
N SER A 48 -20.16 4.49 -4.07
CA SER A 48 -18.79 4.60 -3.56
C SER A 48 -18.70 4.64 -2.05
N ILE A 49 -19.58 5.41 -1.37
CA ILE A 49 -19.63 5.44 0.11
C ILE A 49 -19.99 4.06 0.65
N ARG A 50 -21.01 3.41 0.08
CA ARG A 50 -21.42 2.06 0.49
C ARG A 50 -20.29 1.04 0.30
N TYR A 51 -19.54 1.14 -0.80
CA TYR A 51 -18.39 0.28 -1.06
C TYR A 51 -17.24 0.56 -0.09
N ALA A 52 -16.95 1.83 0.19
CA ALA A 52 -15.96 2.24 1.19
C ALA A 52 -16.29 1.69 2.57
N GLN A 53 -17.55 1.81 3.00
CA GLN A 53 -18.04 1.26 4.28
C GLN A 53 -17.98 -0.26 4.32
N ALA A 54 -18.38 -0.94 3.24
CA ALA A 54 -18.35 -2.40 3.17
C ALA A 54 -16.92 -2.99 3.18
N THR A 55 -15.93 -2.22 2.73
CA THR A 55 -14.53 -2.63 2.64
C THR A 55 -13.62 -1.97 3.68
N ASP A 56 -14.18 -1.11 4.54
CA ASP A 56 -13.45 -0.24 5.46
C ASP A 56 -12.29 0.52 4.78
N ARG A 57 -12.47 0.95 3.52
CA ARG A 57 -11.48 1.73 2.78
C ARG A 57 -11.75 3.23 2.89
N PRO A 58 -10.73 4.06 3.14
CA PRO A 58 -10.91 5.50 3.16
C PRO A 58 -11.29 6.01 1.78
N ILE A 59 -11.94 7.17 1.74
CA ILE A 59 -12.46 7.78 0.51
C ILE A 59 -11.52 8.93 0.11
N MET A 60 -11.16 8.97 -1.16
CA MET A 60 -10.40 10.07 -1.77
C MET A 60 -11.31 10.82 -2.74
N ILE A 61 -11.66 12.06 -2.41
CA ILE A 61 -12.60 12.88 -3.16
C ILE A 61 -11.87 13.98 -3.91
N LEU A 62 -11.96 13.95 -5.24
CA LEU A 62 -11.53 15.03 -6.11
C LEU A 62 -12.70 16.01 -6.35
N VAL A 63 -12.54 17.24 -5.88
CA VAL A 63 -13.52 18.32 -6.04
C VAL A 63 -13.05 19.30 -7.11
N GLY A 64 -13.82 19.49 -8.20
CA GLY A 64 -13.44 20.33 -9.35
C GLY A 64 -14.61 21.05 -10.05
N SER A 65 -14.39 22.29 -10.53
CA SER A 65 -15.38 23.29 -10.97
C SER A 65 -16.12 23.06 -12.29
N SER A 66 -15.87 21.96 -13.01
CA SER A 66 -16.61 21.67 -14.24
C SER A 66 -16.49 20.19 -14.65
N PRO A 67 -17.50 19.63 -15.34
CA PRO A 67 -17.39 18.34 -16.03
C PRO A 67 -16.44 18.37 -17.25
N LEU A 68 -15.75 19.49 -17.53
CA LEU A 68 -14.65 19.53 -18.51
C LEU A 68 -13.74 18.33 -18.27
N THR A 69 -13.51 17.56 -19.35
CA THR A 69 -12.67 16.38 -19.29
C THR A 69 -11.34 16.79 -18.69
N TYR A 70 -10.90 16.00 -17.74
CA TYR A 70 -9.67 16.17 -17.02
C TYR A 70 -8.45 16.55 -17.89
N GLU A 71 -8.40 16.02 -19.12
CA GLU A 71 -7.45 16.38 -20.18
C GLU A 71 -7.47 17.87 -20.56
N GLN A 72 -8.65 18.47 -20.73
CA GLN A 72 -8.82 19.87 -21.15
C GLN A 72 -8.33 20.84 -20.06
N LEU A 73 -8.39 20.41 -18.80
CA LEU A 73 -8.10 21.22 -17.64
C LEU A 73 -6.59 21.33 -17.31
N TYR A 74 -5.75 20.42 -17.81
CA TYR A 74 -4.28 20.51 -17.73
C TYR A 74 -3.65 21.12 -18.98
N GLN A 75 -4.36 21.10 -20.12
CA GLN A 75 -3.91 21.73 -21.37
C GLN A 75 -3.89 23.27 -21.34
N HIS A 76 -4.72 23.92 -20.52
CA HIS A 76 -4.89 25.38 -20.56
C HIS A 76 -4.14 26.18 -19.48
N GLY A 77 -3.50 25.53 -18.51
CA GLY A 77 -2.99 26.21 -17.29
C GLY A 77 -1.53 26.66 -17.31
N ARG A 78 -0.64 26.05 -18.10
CA ARG A 78 0.79 26.39 -18.14
C ARG A 78 1.37 26.15 -19.53
N ARG A 79 2.26 27.05 -19.98
CA ARG A 79 3.11 26.86 -21.17
C ARG A 79 4.14 25.77 -20.87
N GLY A 80 3.75 24.51 -21.04
CA GLY A 80 4.57 23.31 -20.87
C GLY A 80 3.69 22.08 -20.68
N PRO A 81 4.17 20.85 -20.94
CA PRO A 81 3.42 19.64 -20.65
C PRO A 81 3.30 19.51 -19.13
N ALA A 82 2.25 20.09 -18.55
CA ALA A 82 1.94 19.93 -17.13
C ALA A 82 1.52 18.47 -16.94
N ILE A 83 2.46 17.64 -16.49
CA ILE A 83 2.18 16.26 -16.09
C ILE A 83 1.09 16.34 -15.03
N ASN A 84 -0.04 15.73 -15.33
CA ASN A 84 -1.07 15.59 -14.35
C ASN A 84 -0.51 14.70 -13.20
N PRO A 85 -0.54 15.15 -11.94
CA PRO A 85 0.02 14.40 -10.82
C PRO A 85 -0.62 13.04 -10.59
N PHE A 86 -1.88 12.82 -10.99
CA PHE A 86 -2.52 11.52 -10.84
C PHE A 86 -2.18 10.50 -11.95
N ASP A 87 -1.39 10.90 -12.96
CA ASP A 87 -0.78 9.95 -13.91
C ASP A 87 0.59 9.47 -13.41
N ASP A 88 1.14 10.12 -12.37
CA ASP A 88 2.39 9.68 -11.75
C ASP A 88 2.19 8.32 -11.07
N PRO A 89 2.99 7.29 -11.42
CA PRO A 89 2.86 5.95 -10.86
C PRO A 89 2.85 5.91 -9.33
N ARG A 90 3.56 6.82 -8.66
CA ARG A 90 3.66 6.88 -7.20
C ARG A 90 2.35 7.39 -6.58
N VAL A 91 1.67 8.33 -7.24
CA VAL A 91 0.36 8.83 -6.82
C VAL A 91 -0.70 7.77 -7.08
N VAL A 92 -0.67 7.12 -8.25
CA VAL A 92 -1.60 6.03 -8.57
C VAL A 92 -1.47 4.89 -7.57
N ASP A 93 -0.24 4.48 -7.25
CA ASP A 93 0.05 3.45 -6.26
C ASP A 93 -0.52 3.82 -4.87
N ALA A 94 -0.23 5.03 -4.38
CA ALA A 94 -0.76 5.50 -3.10
C ALA A 94 -2.31 5.58 -3.09
N ALA A 95 -2.91 6.00 -4.21
CA ALA A 95 -4.34 6.17 -4.37
C ALA A 95 -5.12 4.85 -4.39
N ARG A 96 -4.50 3.71 -4.74
CA ARG A 96 -5.15 2.38 -4.74
C ARG A 96 -5.70 1.97 -3.37
N ASN A 97 -5.17 2.57 -2.30
CA ASN A 97 -5.64 2.33 -0.95
C ASN A 97 -6.97 3.03 -0.62
N PHE A 98 -7.44 3.90 -1.51
CA PHE A 98 -8.65 4.70 -1.33
C PHE A 98 -9.74 4.30 -2.32
N VAL A 99 -10.99 4.54 -1.95
CA VAL A 99 -12.10 4.61 -2.90
C VAL A 99 -12.09 5.99 -3.54
N ALA A 100 -11.71 6.05 -4.82
CA ALA A 100 -11.58 7.29 -5.57
C ALA A 100 -12.94 7.78 -6.09
N LEU A 101 -13.33 8.99 -5.70
CA LEU A 101 -14.59 9.63 -6.05
C LEU A 101 -14.32 11.00 -6.68
N GLN A 102 -14.99 11.30 -7.79
CA GLN A 102 -14.98 12.63 -8.38
C GLN A 102 -16.34 13.30 -8.18
N VAL A 103 -16.33 14.51 -7.62
CA VAL A 103 -17.54 15.27 -7.37
C VAL A 103 -17.43 16.66 -8.02
N PRO A 104 -18.40 17.06 -8.86
CA PRO A 104 -18.39 18.38 -9.47
C PRO A 104 -18.70 19.47 -8.42
N LEU A 105 -17.93 20.56 -8.46
CA LEU A 105 -18.18 21.80 -7.70
C LEU A 105 -19.51 22.38 -8.20
N GLY A 106 -20.50 22.49 -7.33
CA GLY A 106 -21.85 22.97 -7.65
C GLY A 106 -22.96 21.93 -7.45
N HIS A 107 -22.63 20.67 -7.21
CA HIS A 107 -23.59 19.74 -6.61
C HIS A 107 -23.71 20.05 -5.11
N GLY A 108 -24.89 20.46 -4.66
CA GLY A 108 -25.19 20.72 -3.24
C GLY A 108 -24.77 19.54 -2.35
N THR A 109 -24.91 18.31 -2.87
CA THR A 109 -24.43 17.07 -2.25
C THR A 109 -22.94 17.06 -1.91
N ALA A 110 -22.06 17.69 -2.69
CA ALA A 110 -20.64 17.78 -2.38
C ALA A 110 -20.37 18.64 -1.14
N TYR A 111 -21.12 19.72 -1.01
CA TYR A 111 -21.02 20.66 0.09
C TYR A 111 -21.68 20.09 1.34
N ASP A 112 -22.80 19.38 1.19
CA ASP A 112 -23.51 18.70 2.27
C ASP A 112 -22.72 17.50 2.82
N LEU A 113 -22.17 16.65 1.94
CA LEU A 113 -21.30 15.53 2.33
C LEU A 113 -19.99 15.97 3.00
N LEU A 114 -19.53 17.17 2.66
CA LEU A 114 -18.35 17.76 3.26
C LEU A 114 -18.71 18.77 4.36
N GLU A 115 -19.98 18.83 4.79
CA GLU A 115 -20.51 19.73 5.83
C GLU A 115 -20.03 21.19 5.71
N GLY A 116 -19.99 21.73 4.50
CA GLY A 116 -19.52 23.09 4.23
C GLY A 116 -18.02 23.31 4.42
N ARG A 117 -17.24 22.23 4.54
CA ARG A 117 -15.80 22.28 4.80
C ARG A 117 -14.95 22.44 3.52
N VAL A 118 -15.58 22.69 2.38
CA VAL A 118 -14.89 23.02 1.11
C VAL A 118 -14.66 24.54 1.05
N PRO A 119 -13.41 25.02 0.97
CA PRO A 119 -13.13 26.45 0.85
C PRO A 119 -13.74 27.00 -0.44
N ALA A 120 -14.48 28.11 -0.34
CA ALA A 120 -15.19 28.75 -1.45
C ALA A 120 -14.27 29.27 -2.60
N ARG A 121 -12.94 29.22 -2.44
CA ARG A 121 -11.96 29.85 -3.35
C ARG A 121 -10.92 28.90 -3.94
N VAL A 122 -11.05 27.59 -3.76
CA VAL A 122 -10.05 26.64 -4.26
C VAL A 122 -10.56 25.97 -5.53
N ASN A 123 -9.89 26.23 -6.66
CA ASN A 123 -10.30 25.71 -7.97
C ASN A 123 -10.21 24.18 -8.08
N ARG A 124 -9.38 23.51 -7.23
CA ARG A 124 -9.26 22.04 -7.13
C ARG A 124 -8.81 21.62 -5.74
N LEU A 125 -9.60 20.77 -5.08
CA LEU A 125 -9.31 20.27 -3.75
C LEU A 125 -9.37 18.75 -3.76
N LEU A 126 -8.39 18.11 -3.11
CA LEU A 126 -8.46 16.71 -2.73
C LEU A 126 -8.87 16.62 -1.26
N VAL A 127 -9.92 15.87 -0.97
CA VAL A 127 -10.38 15.62 0.39
C VAL A 127 -10.28 14.14 0.69
N LEU A 128 -9.67 13.79 1.81
CA LEU A 128 -9.56 12.42 2.28
C LEU A 128 -10.47 12.23 3.49
N LEU A 129 -11.27 11.17 3.48
CA LEU A 129 -12.22 10.84 4.55
C LEU A 129 -12.07 9.38 4.97
N THR A 130 -12.43 9.06 6.21
CA THR A 130 -12.71 7.69 6.63
C THR A 130 -13.97 7.17 5.93
N PRO A 131 -14.24 5.85 5.93
CA PRO A 131 -15.51 5.30 5.44
C PRO A 131 -16.74 5.89 6.14
N ASP A 132 -16.57 6.36 7.37
CA ASP A 132 -17.60 6.95 8.22
C ASP A 132 -17.73 8.48 8.03
N GLY A 133 -16.92 9.07 7.15
CA GLY A 133 -17.00 10.50 6.79
C GLY A 133 -16.11 11.43 7.63
N GLU A 134 -15.31 10.89 8.55
CA GLU A 134 -14.38 11.70 9.35
C GLU A 134 -13.20 12.19 8.49
N PRO A 135 -12.73 13.43 8.67
CA PRO A 135 -11.65 13.97 7.85
C PRO A 135 -10.29 13.35 8.17
N LEU A 136 -9.61 12.85 7.15
CA LEU A 136 -8.21 12.41 7.23
C LEU A 136 -7.24 13.50 6.78
N GLY A 137 -7.64 14.35 5.84
CA GLY A 137 -6.79 15.41 5.31
C GLY A 137 -7.42 16.19 4.16
N ARG A 138 -6.82 17.34 3.83
CA ARG A 138 -7.21 18.19 2.69
C ARG A 138 -5.99 18.76 2.01
N TYR A 139 -5.95 18.63 0.68
CA TYR A 139 -4.76 18.97 -0.10
C TYR A 139 -5.13 19.77 -1.35
N GLY A 140 -4.36 20.82 -1.61
CA GLY A 140 -4.38 21.50 -2.91
C GLY A 140 -3.60 20.68 -3.94
N ILE A 141 -4.14 20.56 -5.16
CA ILE A 141 -3.55 19.74 -6.23
C ILE A 141 -2.45 20.50 -7.01
N ALA A 142 -2.01 21.65 -6.50
CA ALA A 142 -1.02 22.50 -7.16
C ALA A 142 0.45 22.09 -6.85
N GLY A 143 0.66 21.02 -6.09
CA GLY A 143 1.97 20.52 -5.69
C GLY A 143 2.62 19.56 -6.69
N SER A 144 3.86 19.12 -6.39
CA SER A 144 4.51 18.05 -7.15
C SER A 144 3.79 16.71 -6.91
N PRO A 145 3.83 15.76 -7.88
CA PRO A 145 3.25 14.44 -7.71
C PRO A 145 3.86 13.68 -6.53
N GLU A 146 5.16 13.85 -6.29
CA GLU A 146 5.88 13.28 -5.15
C GLU A 146 5.29 13.71 -3.81
N SER A 147 5.07 15.02 -3.60
CA SER A 147 4.45 15.53 -2.38
C SER A 147 3.03 15.01 -2.22
N LEU A 148 2.25 14.93 -3.30
CA LEU A 148 0.91 14.37 -3.25
C LEU A 148 0.91 12.88 -2.86
N ALA A 149 1.82 12.08 -3.43
CA ALA A 149 1.96 10.67 -3.09
C ALA A 149 2.37 10.49 -1.61
N ALA A 150 3.30 11.32 -1.11
CA ALA A 150 3.71 11.30 0.29
C ALA A 150 2.54 11.62 1.24
N GLU A 151 1.73 12.63 0.92
CA GLU A 151 0.55 13.00 1.71
C GLU A 151 -0.52 11.91 1.71
N LEU A 152 -0.79 11.29 0.56
CA LEU A 152 -1.72 10.15 0.46
C LEU A 152 -1.25 8.97 1.32
N ARG A 153 0.04 8.64 1.29
CA ARG A 153 0.61 7.56 2.12
C ARG A 153 0.54 7.90 3.59
N LEU A 154 0.82 9.15 3.98
CA LEU A 154 0.74 9.60 5.36
C LEU A 154 -0.70 9.50 5.90
N ALA A 155 -1.66 10.00 5.13
CA ALA A 155 -3.08 9.93 5.50
C ALA A 155 -3.57 8.48 5.60
N PHE A 156 -3.18 7.61 4.66
CA PHE A 156 -3.53 6.18 4.73
C PHE A 156 -2.90 5.49 5.94
N ARG A 157 -1.63 5.77 6.25
CA ARG A 157 -0.94 5.21 7.42
C ARG A 157 -1.60 5.66 8.74
N ALA A 158 -2.00 6.93 8.83
CA ALA A 158 -2.72 7.43 10.00
C ALA A 158 -4.08 6.71 10.17
N TYR A 159 -4.82 6.52 9.07
CA TYR A 159 -6.05 5.75 9.06
C TYR A 159 -5.85 4.29 9.46
N SER A 160 -4.89 3.59 8.84
CA SER A 160 -4.66 2.17 9.08
C SER A 160 -4.22 1.89 10.52
N ARG A 161 -3.40 2.76 11.10
CA ARG A 161 -3.04 2.72 12.52
C ARG A 161 -4.26 2.88 13.42
N ASN A 162 -5.10 3.88 13.17
CA ASN A 162 -6.31 4.07 13.96
C ASN A 162 -7.27 2.88 13.85
N LEU A 163 -7.45 2.35 12.63
CA LEU A 163 -8.24 1.15 12.38
C LEU A 163 -7.71 -0.06 13.16
N PHE A 164 -6.38 -0.22 13.21
CA PHE A 164 -5.75 -1.28 13.98
C PHE A 164 -6.04 -1.14 15.47
N GLU A 165 -5.69 -0.02 16.07
CA GLU A 165 -5.85 0.20 17.52
C GLU A 165 -7.32 0.11 17.97
N SER A 166 -8.24 0.68 17.17
CA SER A 166 -9.65 0.78 17.58
C SER A 166 -10.49 -0.46 17.28
N LYS A 167 -10.23 -1.17 16.17
CA LYS A 167 -11.10 -2.25 15.68
C LYS A 167 -10.41 -3.61 15.57
N LEU A 168 -9.14 -3.67 15.19
CA LEU A 168 -8.49 -4.95 14.85
C LEU A 168 -7.73 -5.55 16.02
N ARG A 169 -6.94 -4.74 16.72
CA ARG A 169 -6.15 -5.14 17.89
C ARG A 169 -6.99 -5.79 18.98
N PRO A 170 -8.17 -5.25 19.38
CA PRO A 170 -9.01 -5.90 20.38
C PRO A 170 -9.46 -7.31 19.97
N VAL A 171 -9.68 -7.54 18.67
CA VAL A 171 -10.05 -8.87 18.15
C VAL A 171 -8.86 -9.84 18.16
N LEU A 172 -7.65 -9.34 17.91
CA LEU A 172 -6.44 -10.17 17.98
C LEU A 172 -6.07 -10.51 19.42
N GLU A 173 -6.25 -9.60 20.37
CA GLU A 173 -5.90 -9.80 21.78
C GLU A 173 -6.96 -10.60 22.55
N ASP A 174 -8.21 -10.64 22.07
CA ASP A 174 -9.26 -11.48 22.67
C ASP A 174 -9.00 -12.98 22.41
N ASP A 175 -8.73 -13.73 23.49
CA ASP A 175 -8.54 -15.19 23.47
C ASP A 175 -9.83 -15.97 23.15
N GLN A 176 -11.00 -15.32 23.28
CA GLN A 176 -12.30 -15.89 22.95
C GLN A 176 -12.81 -15.44 21.57
N ALA A 177 -12.00 -14.69 20.81
CA ALA A 177 -12.38 -14.25 19.48
C ALA A 177 -12.70 -15.44 18.57
N SER A 178 -13.87 -15.40 17.93
CA SER A 178 -14.25 -16.44 16.97
C SER A 178 -13.26 -16.50 15.79
N GLU A 179 -13.05 -17.70 15.22
CA GLU A 179 -12.17 -17.88 14.05
C GLU A 179 -12.58 -16.99 12.86
N ARG A 180 -13.88 -16.74 12.70
CA ARG A 180 -14.39 -15.84 11.66
C ARG A 180 -13.94 -14.40 11.90
N ALA A 181 -14.02 -13.91 13.14
CA ALA A 181 -13.62 -12.55 13.50
C ALA A 181 -12.11 -12.37 13.31
N LEU A 182 -11.29 -13.32 13.81
CA LEU A 182 -9.85 -13.35 13.58
C LEU A 182 -9.52 -13.38 12.09
N GLY A 183 -10.19 -14.24 11.31
CA GLY A 183 -9.98 -14.31 9.87
C GLY A 183 -10.31 -13.01 9.13
N ILE A 184 -11.34 -12.27 9.55
CA ILE A 184 -11.67 -10.95 8.99
C ILE A 184 -10.58 -9.93 9.37
N ALA A 185 -10.17 -9.89 10.64
CA ALA A 185 -9.15 -8.95 11.11
C ALA A 185 -7.81 -9.17 10.40
N LEU A 186 -7.36 -10.43 10.31
CA LEU A 186 -6.12 -10.80 9.63
C LEU A 186 -6.15 -10.46 8.13
N ARG A 187 -7.26 -10.71 7.42
CA ARG A 187 -7.39 -10.28 6.03
C ARG A 187 -7.29 -8.77 5.88
N LYS A 188 -7.92 -7.99 6.77
CA LYS A 188 -7.79 -6.52 6.75
C LYS A 188 -6.36 -6.06 6.99
N ILE A 189 -5.66 -6.66 7.95
CA ILE A 189 -4.24 -6.35 8.22
C ILE A 189 -3.39 -6.62 6.99
N ARG A 190 -3.60 -7.75 6.33
CA ARG A 190 -2.92 -8.11 5.08
C ARG A 190 -3.25 -7.14 3.95
N ASP A 191 -4.53 -6.90 3.70
CA ASP A 191 -5.01 -6.13 2.56
C ASP A 191 -4.66 -4.63 2.68
N PHE A 192 -4.44 -4.12 3.90
CA PHE A 192 -3.98 -2.75 4.19
C PHE A 192 -2.51 -2.68 4.62
N GLU A 193 -1.81 -3.80 4.65
CA GLU A 193 -0.38 -3.89 4.99
C GLU A 193 -0.04 -3.16 6.31
N ILE A 194 -0.84 -3.41 7.34
CA ILE A 194 -0.73 -2.71 8.64
C ILE A 194 0.48 -3.24 9.41
N VAL A 195 1.64 -2.63 9.19
CA VAL A 195 2.92 -2.98 9.81
C VAL A 195 2.86 -2.91 11.34
N GLU A 196 2.08 -1.99 11.92
CA GLU A 196 1.90 -1.90 13.37
C GLU A 196 1.27 -3.16 14.00
N ALA A 197 0.67 -4.05 13.20
CA ALA A 197 0.08 -5.29 13.69
C ALA A 197 1.07 -6.45 13.88
N ASP A 198 2.35 -6.27 13.51
CA ASP A 198 3.34 -7.33 13.43
C ASP A 198 3.47 -8.14 14.73
N GLU A 199 3.71 -7.47 15.86
CA GLU A 199 3.83 -8.11 17.18
C GLU A 199 2.57 -8.87 17.57
N ALA A 200 1.39 -8.27 17.38
CA ALA A 200 0.11 -8.91 17.70
C ALA A 200 -0.12 -10.17 16.84
N VAL A 201 0.27 -10.15 15.56
CA VAL A 201 0.15 -11.30 14.65
C VAL A 201 1.17 -12.39 15.02
N ILE A 202 2.39 -12.02 15.44
CA ILE A 202 3.40 -12.96 15.96
C ILE A 202 2.85 -13.70 17.20
N CYS A 203 2.28 -12.98 18.17
CA CYS A 203 1.69 -13.59 19.37
C CYS A 203 0.58 -14.60 19.04
N LEU A 204 -0.17 -14.42 17.95
CA LEU A 204 -1.19 -15.39 17.53
C LEU A 204 -0.57 -16.75 17.18
N THR A 205 0.66 -16.83 16.68
CA THR A 205 1.29 -18.11 16.31
C THR A 205 1.45 -19.05 17.51
N GLU A 206 1.59 -18.48 18.70
CA GLU A 206 1.78 -19.18 19.98
C GLU A 206 0.45 -19.65 20.59
N ARG A 207 -0.69 -19.18 20.08
CA ARG A 207 -2.00 -19.59 20.59
C ARG A 207 -2.25 -21.08 20.33
N PRO A 208 -2.55 -21.87 21.37
CA PRO A 208 -2.66 -23.32 21.23
C PRO A 208 -3.89 -23.75 20.42
N LYS A 209 -5.00 -23.00 20.50
CA LYS A 209 -6.30 -23.38 19.94
C LYS A 209 -6.72 -22.57 18.70
N LEU A 210 -5.79 -22.31 17.78
CA LEU A 210 -6.14 -21.74 16.47
C LEU A 210 -6.46 -22.84 15.46
N GLY A 211 -7.64 -22.75 14.84
CA GLY A 211 -7.99 -23.58 13.69
C GLY A 211 -6.99 -23.45 12.54
N ALA A 212 -6.84 -24.52 11.77
CA ALA A 212 -5.82 -24.63 10.74
C ALA A 212 -5.89 -23.51 9.67
N GLY A 213 -7.11 -23.08 9.32
CA GLY A 213 -7.32 -21.99 8.35
C GLY A 213 -6.83 -20.64 8.86
N VAL A 214 -7.16 -20.28 10.11
CA VAL A 214 -6.70 -19.03 10.74
C VAL A 214 -5.19 -19.08 10.96
N ARG A 215 -4.67 -20.21 11.44
CA ARG A 215 -3.22 -20.41 11.64
C ARG A 215 -2.43 -20.20 10.35
N ARG A 216 -2.88 -20.78 9.23
CA ARG A 216 -2.27 -20.54 7.93
C ARG A 216 -2.32 -19.06 7.54
N LEU A 217 -3.46 -18.41 7.74
CA LEU A 217 -3.63 -16.99 7.43
C LEU A 217 -2.71 -16.09 8.27
N VAL A 218 -2.43 -16.42 9.54
CA VAL A 218 -1.45 -15.70 10.37
C VAL A 218 -0.07 -15.68 9.69
N TYR A 219 0.42 -16.83 9.23
CA TYR A 219 1.69 -16.90 8.51
C TYR A 219 1.65 -16.14 7.17
N GLU A 220 0.55 -16.22 6.42
CA GLU A 220 0.36 -15.43 5.19
C GLU A 220 0.37 -13.91 5.45
N VAL A 221 -0.16 -13.47 6.59
CA VAL A 221 -0.13 -12.06 7.01
C VAL A 221 1.30 -11.64 7.33
N LEU A 222 2.04 -12.41 8.14
CA LEU A 222 3.45 -12.14 8.44
C LEU A 222 4.29 -12.02 7.16
N ALA A 223 4.08 -12.93 6.21
CA ALA A 223 4.73 -12.85 4.91
C ALA A 223 4.39 -11.54 4.17
N SER A 224 3.11 -11.17 4.14
CA SER A 224 2.67 -9.94 3.48
C SER A 224 3.19 -8.67 4.16
N LEU A 225 3.34 -8.65 5.49
CA LEU A 225 3.92 -7.52 6.20
C LEU A 225 5.41 -7.37 5.88
N SER A 226 6.15 -8.48 5.74
CA SER A 226 7.57 -8.48 5.32
C SER A 226 8.46 -7.58 6.18
N THR A 227 8.09 -7.37 7.44
CA THR A 227 8.89 -6.66 8.43
C THR A 227 10.05 -7.53 8.88
N GLN A 228 11.07 -6.90 9.47
CA GLN A 228 12.20 -7.64 10.03
C GLN A 228 11.75 -8.67 11.08
N ALA A 229 10.90 -8.29 12.04
CA ALA A 229 10.44 -9.20 13.08
C ALA A 229 9.54 -10.33 12.53
N ALA A 230 8.66 -10.05 11.56
CA ALA A 230 7.91 -11.10 10.88
C ALA A 230 8.84 -12.12 10.20
N VAL A 231 9.84 -11.63 9.45
CA VAL A 231 10.78 -12.49 8.72
C VAL A 231 11.62 -13.33 9.68
N ASP A 232 12.14 -12.74 10.75
CA ASP A 232 12.90 -13.47 11.77
C ASP A 232 12.04 -14.54 12.43
N HIS A 233 10.80 -14.21 12.79
CA HIS A 233 9.86 -15.18 13.38
C HIS A 233 9.51 -16.33 12.42
N LEU A 234 9.35 -16.03 11.13
CA LEU A 234 9.14 -17.06 10.11
C LEU A 234 10.36 -17.98 10.01
N ILE A 235 11.57 -17.42 10.03
CA ILE A 235 12.82 -18.20 10.01
C ILE A 235 12.93 -19.09 11.25
N ASP A 236 12.65 -18.55 12.44
CA ASP A 236 12.69 -19.30 13.69
C ASP A 236 11.76 -20.52 13.64
N TRP A 237 10.53 -20.34 13.13
CA TRP A 237 9.61 -21.46 12.93
C TRP A 237 10.08 -22.46 11.88
N VAL A 238 10.80 -22.04 10.84
CA VAL A 238 11.38 -22.95 9.84
C VAL A 238 12.52 -23.79 10.44
N VAL A 239 13.35 -23.18 11.30
CA VAL A 239 14.49 -23.85 11.97
C VAL A 239 14.02 -24.89 12.98
N GLN A 240 12.86 -24.72 13.60
CA GLN A 240 12.28 -25.71 14.52
C GLN A 240 11.92 -27.07 13.86
N GLY A 241 12.10 -27.21 12.55
CA GLY A 241 12.09 -28.50 11.87
C GLY A 241 10.72 -28.91 11.33
N ASP A 242 10.24 -30.09 11.71
CA ASP A 242 9.05 -30.68 11.12
C ASP A 242 7.81 -30.44 11.98
N GLY A 243 6.87 -29.66 11.44
CA GLY A 243 5.61 -29.34 12.11
C GLY A 243 4.64 -28.63 11.18
N VAL A 244 3.38 -28.49 11.61
CA VAL A 244 2.39 -27.70 10.85
C VAL A 244 2.81 -26.23 10.78
N ASN A 245 3.30 -25.68 11.90
CA ASN A 245 3.81 -24.32 11.97
C ASN A 245 5.04 -24.11 11.08
N ALA A 246 6.04 -24.98 11.16
CA ALA A 246 7.24 -24.89 10.33
C ALA A 246 6.94 -24.99 8.82
N ARG A 247 6.00 -25.86 8.42
CA ARG A 247 5.55 -25.95 7.01
C ARG A 247 4.84 -24.69 6.54
N ASN A 248 3.97 -24.12 7.38
CA ASN A 248 3.29 -22.86 7.07
C ASN A 248 4.28 -21.70 6.99
N ALA A 249 5.23 -21.63 7.93
CA ALA A 249 6.27 -20.62 7.96
C ALA A 249 7.19 -20.71 6.73
N ARG A 250 7.60 -21.92 6.33
CA ARG A 250 8.40 -22.14 5.12
C ARG A 250 7.70 -21.62 3.87
N ARG A 251 6.41 -21.95 3.71
CA ARG A 251 5.59 -21.47 2.60
C ARG A 251 5.46 -19.94 2.63
N ALA A 252 5.14 -19.38 3.79
CA ALA A 252 5.01 -17.94 3.99
C ALA A 252 6.33 -17.21 3.67
N LEU A 253 7.47 -17.76 4.05
CA LEU A 253 8.78 -17.18 3.80
C LEU A 253 9.11 -17.12 2.29
N GLU A 254 8.56 -18.03 1.47
CA GLU A 254 8.67 -17.96 0.01
C GLU A 254 7.80 -16.84 -0.61
N ASP A 255 6.76 -16.40 0.10
CA ASP A 255 5.78 -15.41 -0.34
C ASP A 255 6.05 -14.00 0.24
N VAL A 256 7.19 -13.78 0.92
CA VAL A 256 7.57 -12.44 1.40
C VAL A 256 7.84 -11.48 0.23
N LYS A 257 7.71 -10.18 0.49
CA LYS A 257 7.89 -9.12 -0.49
C LYS A 257 9.38 -8.85 -0.76
N PRO A 258 9.71 -8.28 -1.93
CA PRO A 258 11.07 -7.81 -2.23
C PRO A 258 11.65 -6.82 -1.21
N SER A 259 10.83 -6.06 -0.48
CA SER A 259 11.29 -5.17 0.59
C SER A 259 12.00 -5.90 1.73
N ALA A 260 11.71 -7.19 1.95
CA ALA A 260 12.40 -8.01 2.95
C ALA A 260 13.80 -8.45 2.50
N ALA A 261 14.17 -8.28 1.23
CA ALA A 261 15.42 -8.82 0.69
C ALA A 261 16.67 -8.21 1.36
N ALA A 262 16.65 -6.92 1.74
CA ALA A 262 17.76 -6.32 2.48
C ALA A 262 17.98 -7.02 3.84
N HIS A 263 16.90 -7.34 4.55
CA HIS A 263 16.97 -8.05 5.82
C HIS A 263 17.43 -9.51 5.62
N LEU A 264 16.84 -10.23 4.65
CA LEU A 264 17.23 -11.60 4.32
C LEU A 264 18.72 -11.69 3.96
N LEU A 265 19.29 -10.64 3.37
CA LEU A 265 20.72 -10.58 3.04
C LEU A 265 21.58 -10.58 4.30
N SER A 266 21.17 -9.82 5.33
CA SER A 266 21.85 -9.84 6.63
C SER A 266 21.76 -11.21 7.31
N VAL A 267 20.66 -11.95 7.12
CA VAL A 267 20.48 -13.29 7.70
C VAL A 267 21.31 -14.35 6.95
N LEU A 268 21.64 -14.14 5.68
CA LEU A 268 22.57 -15.02 4.95
C LEU A 268 23.98 -15.03 5.54
N ASP A 269 24.32 -14.02 6.34
CA ASP A 269 25.60 -13.85 7.01
C ASP A 269 25.60 -14.37 8.46
N ALA A 270 24.46 -14.85 8.96
CA ALA A 270 24.33 -15.38 10.32
C ALA A 270 25.18 -16.66 10.52
N ASP A 271 25.69 -16.90 11.73
CA ASP A 271 26.50 -18.09 12.01
C ASP A 271 25.71 -19.41 11.93
N GLU A 272 24.39 -19.35 12.12
CA GLU A 272 23.51 -20.52 12.15
C GLU A 272 23.17 -21.02 10.73
N ALA A 273 23.67 -22.20 10.38
CA ALA A 273 23.51 -22.80 9.04
C ALA A 273 22.04 -22.95 8.61
N ASP A 274 21.15 -23.31 9.53
CA ASP A 274 19.72 -23.51 9.22
C ASP A 274 19.01 -22.18 8.94
N ARG A 275 19.34 -21.10 9.68
CA ARG A 275 18.84 -19.75 9.38
C ARG A 275 19.32 -19.27 8.03
N ARG A 276 20.61 -19.45 7.73
CA ARG A 276 21.18 -19.11 6.41
C ARG A 276 20.47 -19.85 5.28
N LEU A 277 20.19 -21.13 5.45
CA LEU A 277 19.51 -21.93 4.44
C LEU A 277 18.04 -21.49 4.25
N ALA A 278 17.34 -21.15 5.33
CA ALA A 278 15.99 -20.58 5.25
C ALA A 278 15.99 -19.24 4.50
N ALA A 279 16.92 -18.34 4.83
CA ALA A 279 17.10 -17.06 4.16
C ALA A 279 17.47 -17.24 2.68
N TYR A 280 18.34 -18.20 2.34
CA TYR A 280 18.68 -18.55 0.95
C TYR A 280 17.44 -18.93 0.15
N ARG A 281 16.62 -19.86 0.66
CA ARG A 281 15.41 -20.33 -0.04
C ARG A 281 14.45 -19.19 -0.31
N ALA A 282 14.23 -18.33 0.70
CA ALA A 282 13.41 -17.13 0.59
C ALA A 282 13.97 -16.17 -0.46
N MET A 283 15.24 -15.80 -0.34
CA MET A 283 15.93 -14.84 -1.19
C MET A 283 15.84 -15.23 -2.67
N VAL A 284 16.13 -16.50 -2.97
CA VAL A 284 16.06 -17.02 -4.33
C VAL A 284 14.68 -16.83 -4.95
N ARG A 285 13.61 -17.03 -4.17
CA ARG A 285 12.23 -16.88 -4.66
C ARG A 285 11.85 -15.42 -4.82
N VAL A 286 12.04 -14.64 -3.76
CA VAL A 286 11.70 -13.21 -3.69
C VAL A 286 12.39 -12.42 -4.78
N LEU A 287 13.70 -12.64 -4.92
CA LEU A 287 14.52 -12.00 -5.93
C LEU A 287 14.65 -12.84 -7.19
N GLN A 288 13.82 -13.87 -7.42
CA GLN A 288 13.79 -14.68 -8.65
C GLN A 288 15.19 -15.00 -9.21
N ILE A 289 16.07 -15.49 -8.34
CA ILE A 289 17.47 -15.76 -8.70
C ILE A 289 17.51 -17.02 -9.57
N PRO A 290 18.15 -16.95 -10.75
CA PRO A 290 18.18 -18.09 -11.67
C PRO A 290 19.04 -19.22 -11.14
N ASN A 291 18.69 -20.44 -11.56
CA ASN A 291 19.41 -21.68 -11.29
C ASN A 291 19.71 -21.93 -9.79
N PRO A 292 18.69 -21.89 -8.91
CA PRO A 292 18.93 -22.20 -7.52
C PRO A 292 19.27 -23.66 -7.31
N LYS A 293 20.06 -23.95 -6.26
CA LYS A 293 20.40 -25.31 -5.89
C LYS A 293 19.22 -25.99 -5.20
N ALA A 294 18.93 -27.22 -5.61
CA ALA A 294 17.89 -28.05 -5.02
C ALA A 294 18.28 -28.50 -3.60
N ASP A 295 17.29 -28.91 -2.79
CA ASP A 295 17.52 -29.32 -1.39
C ASP A 295 18.61 -30.39 -1.24
N ARG A 296 18.63 -31.39 -2.13
CA ARG A 296 19.63 -32.46 -2.14
C ARG A 296 21.08 -31.96 -2.26
N PHE A 297 21.31 -30.80 -2.87
CA PHE A 297 22.64 -30.19 -2.90
C PHE A 297 23.11 -29.83 -1.49
N TRP A 298 22.22 -29.27 -0.68
CA TRP A 298 22.52 -28.84 0.68
C TRP A 298 22.72 -30.02 1.64
N ASP A 299 22.21 -31.20 1.31
CA ASP A 299 22.46 -32.41 2.10
C ASP A 299 23.84 -33.02 1.78
N ILE A 300 24.27 -32.98 0.52
CA ILE A 300 25.43 -33.76 0.02
C ILE A 300 26.69 -32.91 -0.15
N ALA A 301 26.56 -31.64 -0.51
CA ALA A 301 27.70 -30.78 -0.80
C ALA A 301 28.58 -30.58 0.45
N SER A 302 29.90 -30.49 0.26
CA SER A 302 30.81 -30.04 1.32
C SER A 302 30.66 -28.54 1.58
N GLU A 303 31.29 -28.06 2.65
CA GLU A 303 31.21 -26.66 3.10
C GLU A 303 31.61 -25.66 2.00
N ARG A 304 32.74 -25.88 1.34
CA ARG A 304 33.25 -24.97 0.29
C ARG A 304 32.26 -24.74 -0.87
N PRO A 305 31.66 -25.76 -1.52
CA PRO A 305 30.60 -25.55 -2.50
C PRO A 305 29.36 -24.84 -1.97
N ARG A 306 28.97 -25.09 -0.71
CA ARG A 306 27.84 -24.40 -0.07
C ARG A 306 28.14 -22.90 0.07
N GLU A 307 29.33 -22.56 0.57
CA GLU A 307 29.79 -21.17 0.69
C GLU A 307 29.85 -20.46 -0.66
N GLN A 308 30.37 -21.12 -1.70
CA GLN A 308 30.42 -20.55 -3.06
C GLN A 308 29.03 -20.24 -3.60
N GLU A 309 28.05 -21.11 -3.36
CA GLU A 309 26.66 -20.87 -3.75
C GLU A 309 26.02 -19.73 -2.95
N MET A 310 26.29 -19.65 -1.64
CA MET A 310 25.83 -18.55 -0.79
C MET A 310 26.40 -17.21 -1.26
N GLU A 311 27.71 -17.15 -1.57
CA GLU A 311 28.37 -15.96 -2.10
C GLU A 311 27.80 -15.54 -3.46
N ARG A 312 27.53 -16.51 -4.35
CA ARG A 312 26.89 -16.26 -5.64
C ARG A 312 25.52 -15.61 -5.46
N VAL A 313 24.70 -16.15 -4.56
CA VAL A 313 23.36 -15.61 -4.27
C VAL A 313 23.45 -14.24 -3.61
N ARG A 314 24.39 -14.02 -2.68
CA ARG A 314 24.66 -12.71 -2.07
C ARG A 314 24.97 -11.65 -3.13
N GLY A 315 25.95 -11.91 -4.00
CA GLY A 315 26.32 -10.97 -5.06
C GLY A 315 25.18 -10.66 -6.04
N LEU A 316 24.35 -11.66 -6.38
CA LEU A 316 23.16 -11.43 -7.21
C LEU A 316 22.08 -10.62 -6.49
N ALA A 317 21.87 -10.88 -5.20
CA ALA A 317 20.91 -10.16 -4.37
C ALA A 317 21.31 -8.69 -4.20
N GLU A 318 22.57 -8.41 -3.86
CA GLU A 318 23.11 -7.05 -3.76
C GLU A 318 22.97 -6.26 -5.07
N ASN A 319 23.30 -6.89 -6.21
CA ASN A 319 23.15 -6.24 -7.51
C ASN A 319 21.69 -5.89 -7.82
N ARG A 320 20.73 -6.75 -7.44
CA ARG A 320 19.30 -6.45 -7.61
C ARG A 320 18.83 -5.36 -6.65
N LEU A 321 19.24 -5.39 -5.38
CA LEU A 321 18.93 -4.34 -4.41
C LEU A 321 19.45 -2.97 -4.86
N ARG A 322 20.70 -2.89 -5.34
CA ARG A 322 21.25 -1.64 -5.89
C ARG A 322 20.46 -1.14 -7.11
N ALA A 323 19.96 -2.04 -7.94
CA ALA A 323 19.12 -1.65 -9.08
C ALA A 323 17.77 -1.06 -8.62
N PHE A 324 17.21 -1.56 -7.50
CA PHE A 324 16.02 -0.97 -6.88
C PHE A 324 16.32 0.40 -6.27
N ASP A 325 17.41 0.55 -5.52
CA ASP A 325 17.79 1.83 -4.90
C ASP A 325 18.18 2.90 -5.94
N GLY A 326 18.86 2.50 -7.02
CA GLY A 326 19.21 3.41 -8.12
C GLY A 326 17.99 3.99 -8.83
N GLN A 327 16.90 3.23 -8.93
CA GLN A 327 15.61 3.74 -9.43
C GLN A 327 14.97 4.77 -8.49
N VAL A 328 15.24 4.70 -7.18
CA VAL A 328 14.73 5.66 -6.19
C VAL A 328 15.60 6.93 -6.17
N VAL A 329 16.92 6.81 -6.33
CA VAL A 329 17.86 7.94 -6.26
C VAL A 329 17.95 8.74 -7.57
N GLU A 330 17.82 8.12 -8.75
CA GLU A 330 17.72 8.87 -10.01
C GLU A 330 16.46 9.75 -10.06
N ASP A 331 15.38 9.31 -9.41
CA ASP A 331 14.18 10.11 -9.17
C ASP A 331 14.49 11.34 -8.29
N ASP A 332 15.30 11.19 -7.23
CA ASP A 332 15.69 12.28 -6.31
C ASP A 332 16.67 13.29 -6.93
N ASP A 333 17.63 12.84 -7.76
CA ASP A 333 18.58 13.75 -8.42
C ASP A 333 17.93 14.49 -9.60
N ALA A 334 16.96 13.89 -10.29
CA ALA A 334 16.09 14.57 -11.24
C ALA A 334 15.23 15.64 -10.52
N VAL A 335 14.71 15.33 -9.32
CA VAL A 335 14.00 16.28 -8.46
C VAL A 335 14.90 17.42 -7.99
N ARG A 336 16.16 17.13 -7.62
CA ARG A 336 17.11 18.15 -7.16
C ARG A 336 17.53 19.11 -8.29
N LYS A 337 17.68 18.60 -9.52
CA LYS A 337 17.93 19.42 -10.72
C LYS A 337 16.71 20.24 -11.13
N ALA A 338 15.49 19.71 -10.96
CA ALA A 338 14.24 20.45 -11.19
C ALA A 338 13.97 21.55 -10.13
N ARG A 339 14.52 21.42 -8.93
CA ARG A 339 14.45 22.41 -7.83
C ARG A 339 15.48 23.54 -7.92
N SER A 340 16.26 23.65 -9.00
CA SER A 340 17.17 24.78 -9.21
C SER A 340 16.63 25.77 -10.26
N PRO A 341 15.61 26.58 -9.94
CA PRO A 341 15.28 27.73 -10.76
C PRO A 341 16.28 28.85 -10.43
N ASP A 342 17.27 28.99 -11.29
CA ASP A 342 17.66 30.31 -11.82
C ASP A 342 17.92 31.41 -10.77
N ALA A 343 18.98 31.24 -9.99
CA ALA A 343 19.55 32.31 -9.13
C ALA A 343 20.35 33.36 -9.93
N ARG A 344 20.11 33.55 -11.23
CA ARG A 344 20.88 34.48 -12.10
C ARG A 344 20.09 35.62 -12.73
N SER A 345 18.86 35.90 -12.32
CA SER A 345 18.03 36.96 -12.92
C SER A 345 17.56 38.08 -11.97
N ARG A 346 18.36 38.44 -10.95
CA ARG A 346 18.14 39.68 -10.17
C ARG A 346 19.41 40.51 -10.04
N GLY A 347 19.73 41.19 -11.15
CA GLY A 347 20.77 42.19 -11.24
C GLY A 347 20.37 43.30 -12.23
N ARG A 348 19.20 43.91 -12.04
CA ARG A 348 18.86 45.21 -12.63
C ARG A 348 18.21 46.07 -11.56
N ASN A 349 19.05 46.68 -10.73
CA ASN A 349 18.66 47.89 -10.02
C ASN A 349 18.39 48.97 -11.06
N ARG A 350 17.10 49.27 -11.25
CA ARG A 350 16.66 50.58 -11.70
C ARG A 350 16.81 51.51 -10.50
N GLU A 351 17.89 52.28 -10.47
CA GLU A 351 17.89 53.56 -9.79
C GLU A 351 17.26 54.57 -10.76
N GLY A 352 16.05 54.99 -10.42
CA GLY A 352 15.42 56.19 -10.93
C GLY A 352 15.16 57.14 -9.76
N ASP A 353 15.06 58.42 -10.11
CA ASP A 353 14.78 59.61 -9.29
C ASP A 353 15.93 60.09 -8.38
N GLY A 354 16.36 61.36 -8.42
CA GLY A 354 15.88 62.51 -9.16
C GLY A 354 16.40 63.83 -8.56
N ARG A 355 16.13 64.92 -9.28
CA ARG A 355 16.02 66.35 -8.86
C ARG A 355 17.25 67.25 -8.73
N GLU A 356 17.01 68.47 -9.27
CA GLU A 356 17.50 69.80 -8.88
C GLU A 356 18.97 70.13 -9.26
N ARG A 357 19.31 71.19 -10.00
CA ARG A 357 18.68 72.48 -10.39
C ARG A 357 19.12 72.89 -11.80
#